data_AF-A0A4Q6AU83-F1
#
_entry.id   AF-A0A4Q6AU83-F1
#
_cell.length_a   1.000
_cell.length_b   1.000
_cell.length_c   1.000
_cell.angle_alpha   90.00
_cell.angle_beta   90.00
_cell.angle_gamma   90.00
#
_symmetry.space_group_name_H-M   'P 1'
#
loop_
_entity.id
_entity.type
_entity.pdbx_description
1 polymer ?
#
loop_
_entity_poly.entity_id
_entity_poly.type
_entity_poly.pdbx_seq_one_letter_code
_entity_poly.pdbx_strand_id
1 'polypeptide(L)'
;MKKIVIGALALFSLTAQAQKKKPVVKKTPVRAAASTARPLKNITDSASYALGLSVANFYKQQGFKNLNTTLIAQAINDVQAGKKPIFSEEDANETIMFFMNPELRTAIEDGKRFMAQNKSKQGIKTTASGIQYEVLKESTGAKPKAFDTVVVNYVGTLLNGTEFDNS
;
A
#
# COMPACT_ATOMS: atom_id res chain seq x y z
N MET A 1 -0.72 -42.49 -26.68
CA MET A 1 -1.54 -43.61 -26.19
C MET A 1 -0.70 -44.87 -26.15
N LYS A 2 -0.49 -45.46 -24.96
CA LYS A 2 -0.40 -46.91 -24.70
C LYS A 2 0.03 -47.11 -23.25
N LYS A 3 -0.92 -47.59 -22.43
CA LYS A 3 -0.71 -48.05 -21.06
C LYS A 3 -0.24 -49.50 -21.14
N ILE A 4 0.80 -49.89 -20.40
CA ILE A 4 1.06 -51.29 -20.07
C ILE A 4 1.40 -51.34 -18.58
N VAL A 5 0.57 -52.06 -17.84
CA VAL A 5 0.75 -52.47 -16.44
C VAL A 5 0.94 -53.98 -16.48
N ILE A 6 2.01 -54.48 -15.86
CA ILE A 6 2.26 -55.82 -15.27
C ILE A 6 3.48 -55.54 -14.36
N GLY A 7 3.52 -55.78 -13.05
CA GLY A 7 3.10 -56.98 -12.32
C GLY A 7 4.37 -57.59 -11.70
N ALA A 8 4.63 -57.22 -10.44
CA ALA A 8 5.56 -57.75 -9.41
C ALA A 8 6.70 -58.74 -9.78
N LEU A 9 7.91 -58.45 -9.31
CA LEU A 9 8.76 -59.45 -8.65
C LEU A 9 9.60 -58.80 -7.54
N ALA A 10 9.41 -59.30 -6.32
CA ALA A 10 10.13 -58.87 -5.12
C ALA A 10 11.52 -59.50 -5.07
N LEU A 11 12.53 -58.70 -4.69
CA LEU A 11 13.81 -59.19 -4.18
C LEU A 11 14.03 -58.53 -2.81
N PHE A 12 13.83 -59.35 -1.78
CA PHE A 12 14.13 -59.05 -0.40
C PHE A 12 15.66 -59.04 -0.22
N SER A 13 16.23 -57.89 0.14
CA SER A 13 17.52 -57.84 0.84
C SER A 13 17.26 -57.35 2.26
N LEU A 14 17.30 -58.29 3.20
CA LEU A 14 17.15 -58.09 4.63
C LEU A 14 18.42 -57.39 5.15
N THR A 15 18.32 -56.12 5.53
CA THR A 15 19.29 -55.51 6.45
C THR A 15 18.60 -55.29 7.79
N ALA A 16 19.02 -56.07 8.78
CA ALA A 16 18.61 -55.91 10.16
C ALA A 16 19.25 -54.62 10.71
N GLN A 17 18.50 -53.52 10.72
CA GLN A 17 18.79 -52.40 11.59
C GLN A 17 18.00 -52.56 12.89
N ALA A 18 18.74 -52.66 13.99
CA ALA A 18 18.19 -52.62 15.34
C ALA A 18 17.42 -51.30 15.54
N GLN A 19 16.10 -51.36 15.46
CA GLN A 19 15.23 -50.26 15.85
C GLN A 19 15.34 -50.07 17.37
N LYS A 20 16.15 -49.09 17.82
CA LYS A 20 15.84 -48.40 19.07
C LYS A 20 14.44 -47.81 18.90
N LYS A 21 13.45 -48.35 19.60
CA LYS A 21 12.11 -47.77 19.70
C LYS A 21 12.27 -46.31 20.14
N LYS A 22 12.17 -45.37 19.20
CA LYS A 22 11.91 -43.97 19.54
C LYS A 22 10.57 -43.97 20.29
N PRO A 23 10.46 -43.24 21.42
CA PRO A 23 9.18 -43.13 22.09
C PRO A 23 8.19 -42.58 21.07
N VAL A 24 7.08 -43.29 20.88
CA VAL A 24 5.92 -42.75 20.20
C VAL A 24 5.50 -41.55 21.04
N VAL A 25 5.88 -40.35 20.61
CA VAL A 25 5.28 -39.13 21.11
C VAL A 25 3.82 -39.25 20.69
N LYS A 26 2.97 -39.67 21.63
CA LYS A 26 1.53 -39.44 21.54
C LYS A 26 1.41 -37.97 21.17
N LYS A 27 0.95 -37.68 19.95
CA LYS A 27 0.44 -36.35 19.63
C LYS A 27 -0.73 -36.14 20.58
N THR A 28 -0.46 -35.58 21.74
CA THR A 28 -1.49 -34.94 22.54
C THR A 28 -2.21 -34.03 21.56
N PRO A 29 -3.53 -34.16 21.35
CA PRO A 29 -4.23 -33.20 20.54
C PRO A 29 -3.94 -31.87 21.22
N VAL A 30 -3.22 -30.98 20.54
CA VAL A 30 -3.15 -29.58 20.96
C VAL A 30 -4.59 -29.17 20.93
N ARG A 31 -5.20 -29.11 22.11
CA ARG A 31 -6.52 -28.55 22.34
C ARG A 31 -6.42 -27.16 21.71
N ALA A 32 -6.97 -27.02 20.51
CA ALA A 32 -7.27 -25.72 19.95
C ALA A 32 -7.93 -24.96 21.10
N ALA A 33 -7.34 -23.82 21.50
CA ALA A 33 -7.95 -22.98 22.51
C ALA A 33 -9.41 -22.81 22.10
N ALA A 34 -10.32 -23.37 22.90
CA ALA A 34 -11.73 -23.40 22.54
C ALA A 34 -12.16 -21.95 22.33
N SER A 35 -12.53 -21.61 21.10
CA SER A 35 -13.13 -20.33 20.79
C SER A 35 -14.32 -20.14 21.73
N THR A 36 -14.25 -19.12 22.57
CA THR A 36 -15.35 -18.73 23.47
C THR A 36 -16.44 -17.97 22.73
N ALA A 37 -16.30 -17.76 21.42
CA ALA A 37 -17.25 -17.03 20.60
C ALA A 37 -18.50 -17.90 20.39
N ARG A 38 -19.63 -17.44 20.92
CA ARG A 38 -20.94 -17.98 20.55
C ARG A 38 -21.25 -17.56 19.12
N PRO A 39 -21.56 -18.50 18.21
CA PRO A 39 -21.97 -18.14 16.86
C PRO A 39 -23.21 -17.25 16.91
N LEU A 40 -23.27 -16.27 16.02
CA LEU A 40 -24.47 -15.48 15.78
C LEU A 40 -25.54 -16.37 15.11
N LYS A 41 -26.74 -15.81 14.91
CA LYS A 41 -27.95 -16.54 14.50
C LYS A 41 -27.73 -17.48 13.31
N ASN A 42 -26.91 -17.09 12.34
CA ASN A 42 -26.47 -17.95 11.25
C ASN A 42 -24.97 -17.74 10.93
N ILE A 43 -24.43 -18.58 10.05
CA ILE A 43 -23.02 -18.52 9.67
C ILE A 43 -22.66 -17.23 8.93
N THR A 44 -23.57 -16.70 8.11
CA THR A 44 -23.38 -15.44 7.39
C THR A 44 -23.24 -14.27 8.35
N ASP A 45 -24.08 -14.20 9.40
CA ASP A 45 -23.98 -13.19 10.46
C ASP A 45 -22.63 -13.30 11.17
N SER A 46 -22.23 -14.52 11.53
CA SER A 46 -20.95 -14.78 12.21
C SER A 46 -19.75 -14.38 11.33
N ALA A 47 -19.78 -14.72 10.05
CA ALA A 47 -18.73 -14.36 9.09
C ALA A 47 -18.66 -12.85 8.86
N SER A 48 -19.81 -12.18 8.74
CA SER A 48 -19.89 -10.72 8.57
C SER A 48 -19.28 -9.98 9.77
N TYR A 49 -19.59 -10.42 10.99
CA TYR A 49 -18.99 -9.86 12.19
C TYR A 49 -17.48 -10.11 12.25
N ALA A 50 -17.02 -11.31 11.88
CA ALA A 50 -15.60 -11.64 11.86
C ALA A 50 -14.80 -10.80 10.84
N LEU A 51 -15.38 -10.53 9.65
CA LEU A 51 -14.80 -9.62 8.66
C LEU A 51 -14.70 -8.19 9.21
N GLY A 52 -15.80 -7.68 9.80
CA GLY A 52 -15.80 -6.37 10.45
C GLY A 52 -14.77 -6.25 11.57
N LEU A 53 -14.60 -7.30 12.39
CA LEU A 53 -13.58 -7.38 13.43
C LEU A 53 -12.16 -7.33 12.85
N SER A 54 -11.91 -8.05 11.76
CA SER A 54 -10.60 -8.04 11.08
C SER A 54 -10.27 -6.64 10.55
N VAL A 55 -11.21 -5.99 9.85
CA VAL A 55 -11.07 -4.63 9.33
C VAL A 55 -10.84 -3.62 10.45
N ALA A 56 -11.66 -3.67 11.51
CA ALA A 56 -11.52 -2.78 12.65
C ALA A 56 -10.15 -2.92 13.35
N ASN A 57 -9.69 -4.16 13.55
CA ASN A 57 -8.39 -4.42 14.17
C ASN A 57 -7.22 -3.95 13.29
N PHE A 58 -7.31 -4.16 11.97
CA PHE A 58 -6.29 -3.68 11.03
C PHE A 58 -6.12 -2.16 11.16
N TYR A 59 -7.20 -1.38 11.00
CA TYR A 59 -7.10 0.08 11.04
C TYR A 59 -6.77 0.61 12.44
N LYS A 60 -7.23 -0.04 13.51
CA LYS A 60 -6.79 0.27 14.88
C LYS A 60 -5.28 0.11 15.04
N GLN A 61 -4.69 -0.94 14.48
CA GLN A 61 -3.23 -1.16 14.51
C GLN A 61 -2.48 -0.11 13.67
N GLN A 62 -3.07 0.36 12.57
CA GLN A 62 -2.55 1.49 11.78
C GLN A 62 -2.74 2.86 12.46
N GLY A 63 -3.28 2.91 13.68
CA GLY A 63 -3.42 4.13 14.46
C GLY A 63 -4.69 4.94 14.17
N PHE A 64 -5.63 4.42 13.37
CA PHE A 64 -6.90 5.09 13.11
C PHE A 64 -7.72 5.16 14.40
N LYS A 65 -8.14 6.38 14.75
CA LYS A 65 -9.05 6.67 15.87
C LYS A 65 -10.32 7.30 15.31
N ASN A 66 -11.46 7.03 15.94
CA ASN A 66 -12.75 7.68 15.66
C ASN A 66 -13.28 7.49 14.23
N LEU A 67 -13.16 6.28 13.67
CA LEU A 67 -13.80 5.94 12.40
C LEU A 67 -15.32 6.11 12.48
N ASN A 68 -15.92 6.73 11.46
CA ASN A 68 -17.37 6.82 11.34
C ASN A 68 -17.93 5.49 10.79
N THR A 69 -18.37 4.62 11.69
CA THR A 69 -18.87 3.28 11.34
C THR A 69 -20.16 3.31 10.52
N THR A 70 -20.97 4.36 10.64
CA THR A 70 -22.17 4.56 9.82
C THR A 70 -21.81 4.73 8.35
N LEU A 71 -20.80 5.53 8.04
CA LEU A 71 -20.33 5.73 6.66
C LEU A 71 -19.65 4.49 6.08
N ILE A 72 -18.90 3.73 6.92
CA ILE A 72 -18.33 2.45 6.50
C ILE A 72 -19.43 1.45 6.15
N ALA A 73 -20.45 1.33 7.00
CA ALA A 73 -21.60 0.46 6.73
C ALA A 73 -22.37 0.92 5.48
N GLN A 74 -22.52 2.23 5.29
CA GLN A 74 -23.14 2.79 4.09
C GLN A 74 -22.36 2.39 2.83
N ALA A 75 -21.03 2.54 2.80
CA ALA A 75 -20.23 2.17 1.64
C ALA A 75 -20.37 0.68 1.28
N ILE A 76 -20.36 -0.22 2.29
CA ILE A 76 -20.59 -1.65 2.08
C ILE A 76 -21.98 -1.90 1.48
N ASN A 77 -23.01 -1.27 2.04
CA ASN A 77 -24.39 -1.42 1.56
C ASN A 77 -24.59 -0.85 0.15
N ASP A 78 -23.97 0.28 -0.17
CA ASP A 78 -24.06 0.91 -1.49
C ASP A 78 -23.46 0.00 -2.56
N VAL A 79 -22.26 -0.55 -2.32
CA VAL A 79 -21.62 -1.51 -3.22
C VAL A 79 -22.44 -2.78 -3.38
N GLN A 80 -22.94 -3.36 -2.27
CA GLN A 80 -23.77 -4.56 -2.31
C GLN A 80 -25.10 -4.36 -3.05
N ALA A 81 -25.68 -3.16 -2.95
CA ALA A 81 -26.90 -2.79 -3.64
C ALA A 81 -26.66 -2.37 -5.12
N GLY A 82 -25.41 -2.39 -5.60
CA GLY A 82 -25.06 -1.92 -6.94
C GLY A 82 -25.25 -0.41 -7.14
N LYS A 83 -25.32 0.36 -6.05
CA LYS A 83 -25.38 1.82 -6.10
C LYS A 83 -23.99 2.37 -6.38
N LYS A 84 -23.93 3.52 -7.05
CA LYS A 84 -22.68 4.27 -7.22
C LYS A 84 -22.22 4.78 -5.84
N PRO A 85 -21.01 4.42 -5.36
CA PRO A 85 -20.49 4.95 -4.11
C PRO A 85 -20.24 6.46 -4.18
N ILE A 86 -20.13 7.10 -3.01
CA ILE A 86 -19.85 8.54 -2.88
C ILE A 86 -18.52 8.91 -3.54
N PHE A 87 -17.51 8.04 -3.42
CA PHE A 87 -16.19 8.21 -4.03
C PHE A 87 -15.99 7.25 -5.21
N SER A 88 -15.20 7.70 -6.19
CA SER A 88 -14.53 6.77 -7.10
C SER A 88 -13.48 5.94 -6.34
N GLU A 89 -12.94 4.91 -7.00
CA GLU A 89 -11.82 4.14 -6.42
C GLU A 89 -10.58 5.02 -6.23
N GLU A 90 -10.33 5.94 -7.17
CA GLU A 90 -9.22 6.89 -7.10
C GLU A 90 -9.35 7.84 -5.91
N ASP A 91 -10.53 8.45 -5.75
CA ASP A 91 -10.81 9.40 -4.65
C ASP A 91 -10.73 8.69 -3.29
N ALA A 92 -11.19 7.43 -3.22
CA ALA A 92 -11.10 6.63 -2.00
C ALA A 92 -9.64 6.34 -1.63
N ASN A 93 -8.81 5.92 -2.60
CA ASN A 93 -7.39 5.64 -2.37
C ASN A 93 -6.63 6.90 -1.95
N GLU A 94 -6.87 8.03 -2.62
CA GLU A 94 -6.26 9.32 -2.26
C GLU A 94 -6.68 9.76 -0.85
N THR A 95 -7.97 9.65 -0.53
CA THR A 95 -8.49 10.03 0.79
C THR A 95 -7.90 9.17 1.90
N ILE A 96 -7.77 7.85 1.70
CA ILE A 96 -7.14 6.95 2.66
C ILE A 96 -5.67 7.32 2.84
N MET A 97 -4.95 7.57 1.73
CA MET A 97 -3.54 7.99 1.77
C MET A 97 -3.36 9.28 2.57
N PHE A 98 -4.20 10.30 2.34
CA PHE A 98 -4.15 11.55 3.10
C PHE A 98 -4.54 11.39 4.56
N PHE A 99 -5.44 10.46 4.87
CA PHE A 99 -5.77 10.17 6.26
C PHE A 99 -4.59 9.48 6.97
N MET A 100 -3.92 8.54 6.30
CA MET A 100 -2.75 7.84 6.85
C MET A 100 -1.51 8.72 6.96
N ASN A 101 -1.32 9.64 6.01
CA ASN A 101 -0.22 10.58 5.98
C ASN A 101 -0.75 12.02 5.80
N PRO A 102 -1.19 12.66 6.90
CA PRO A 102 -1.75 14.01 6.84
C PRO A 102 -0.72 15.06 6.39
N GLU A 103 0.57 14.81 6.62
CA GLU A 103 1.65 15.70 6.19
C GLU A 103 1.74 15.77 4.66
N LEU A 104 1.48 14.65 3.96
CA LEU A 104 1.46 14.62 2.51
C LEU A 104 0.39 15.56 1.94
N ARG A 105 -0.80 15.57 2.53
CA ARG A 105 -1.88 16.48 2.11
C ARG A 105 -1.44 17.93 2.25
N THR A 106 -0.88 18.29 3.40
CA THR A 106 -0.37 19.64 3.65
C THR A 106 0.71 20.02 2.64
N ALA A 107 1.68 19.12 2.39
CA ALA A 107 2.76 19.35 1.43
C ALA A 107 2.25 19.57 0.00
N ILE A 108 1.26 18.80 -0.45
CA ILE A 108 0.63 18.97 -1.78
C ILE A 108 -0.06 20.33 -1.87
N GLU A 109 -0.85 20.70 -0.86
CA GLU A 109 -1.57 21.98 -0.86
C GLU A 109 -0.62 23.18 -0.74
N ASP A 110 0.45 23.08 0.04
CA ASP A 110 1.54 24.05 0.10
C ASP A 110 2.23 24.19 -1.26
N GLY A 111 2.53 23.07 -1.93
CA GLY A 111 3.09 23.05 -3.28
C GLY A 111 2.19 23.73 -4.30
N LYS A 112 0.90 23.40 -4.33
CA LYS A 112 -0.08 24.04 -5.22
C LYS A 112 -0.17 25.54 -4.96
N ARG A 113 -0.24 25.95 -3.70
CA ARG A 113 -0.28 27.37 -3.30
C ARG A 113 0.99 28.10 -3.71
N PHE A 114 2.16 27.53 -3.44
CA PHE A 114 3.43 28.10 -3.86
C PHE A 114 3.48 28.29 -5.37
N MET A 115 3.16 27.25 -6.14
CA MET A 115 3.17 27.32 -7.61
C MET A 115 2.17 28.37 -8.14
N ALA A 116 1.00 28.49 -7.52
CA ALA A 116 -0.01 29.48 -7.90
C ALA A 116 0.44 30.93 -7.62
N GLN A 117 1.16 31.16 -6.52
CA GLN A 117 1.71 32.47 -6.16
C GLN A 117 2.99 32.79 -6.94
N ASN A 118 3.82 31.79 -7.20
CA ASN A 118 5.13 31.97 -7.82
C ASN A 118 4.99 32.37 -9.29
N LYS A 119 4.05 31.77 -10.04
CA LYS A 119 3.79 32.14 -11.45
C LYS A 119 3.39 33.60 -11.65
N SER A 120 2.89 34.29 -10.62
CA SER A 120 2.50 35.71 -10.71
C SER A 120 3.65 36.67 -10.41
N LYS A 121 4.82 36.18 -9.98
CA LYS A 121 5.98 37.04 -9.73
C LYS A 121 6.58 37.50 -11.07
N GLN A 122 7.11 38.72 -11.07
CA GLN A 122 7.82 39.26 -12.22
C GLN A 122 9.03 38.39 -12.56
N GLY A 123 9.29 38.17 -13.85
CA GLY A 123 10.43 37.38 -14.33
C GLY A 123 10.18 35.87 -14.41
N ILE A 124 9.15 35.35 -13.74
CA ILE A 124 8.79 33.92 -13.80
C ILE A 124 8.15 33.57 -15.14
N LYS A 125 8.68 32.54 -15.78
CA LYS A 125 8.15 31.92 -17.01
C LYS A 125 7.63 30.53 -16.67
N THR A 126 6.49 30.15 -17.24
CA THR A 126 5.88 28.82 -17.06
C THR A 126 5.92 28.05 -18.39
N THR A 127 6.44 26.82 -18.36
CA THR A 127 6.45 25.91 -19.51
C THR A 127 5.10 25.22 -19.70
N ALA A 128 4.88 24.60 -20.86
CA ALA A 128 3.65 23.83 -21.14
C ALA A 128 3.45 22.64 -20.17
N SER A 129 4.52 22.07 -19.64
CA SER A 129 4.47 21.00 -18.63
C SER A 129 4.28 21.52 -17.19
N GLY A 130 4.21 22.84 -16.99
CA GLY A 130 3.98 23.46 -15.68
C GLY A 130 5.25 23.81 -14.89
N ILE A 131 6.45 23.52 -15.41
CA ILE A 131 7.71 23.96 -14.78
C ILE A 131 7.78 25.48 -14.80
N GLN A 132 8.11 26.08 -13.66
CA GLN A 132 8.34 27.52 -13.50
C GLN A 132 9.83 27.80 -13.34
N TYR A 133 10.32 28.83 -14.03
CA TYR A 133 11.73 29.23 -13.94
C TYR A 133 11.88 30.74 -14.09
N GLU A 134 12.96 31.27 -13.55
CA GLU A 134 13.39 32.66 -13.71
C GLU A 134 14.79 32.67 -14.33
N VAL A 135 15.03 33.56 -15.28
CA VAL A 135 16.37 33.75 -15.84
C VAL A 135 17.02 34.92 -15.12
N LEU A 136 17.93 34.63 -14.19
CA LEU A 136 18.64 35.66 -13.41
C LEU A 136 19.73 36.35 -14.24
N LYS A 137 20.37 35.60 -15.13
CA LYS A 137 21.40 36.11 -16.05
C LYS A 137 21.24 35.44 -17.41
N GLU A 138 20.90 36.25 -18.41
CA GLU A 138 20.80 35.79 -19.79
C GLU A 138 22.19 35.40 -20.34
N SER A 139 22.22 34.38 -21.20
CA SER A 139 23.41 33.93 -21.90
C SER A 139 23.12 33.83 -23.40
N THR A 140 24.09 34.25 -24.22
CA THR A 140 24.08 34.10 -25.67
C THR A 140 24.79 32.83 -26.15
N GLY A 141 25.26 32.00 -25.21
CA GLY A 141 25.94 30.74 -25.51
C GLY A 141 25.03 29.68 -26.14
N ALA A 142 25.64 28.58 -26.57
CA ALA A 142 24.90 27.44 -27.09
C ALA A 142 23.98 26.86 -26.01
N LYS A 143 22.72 26.60 -26.38
CA LYS A 143 21.77 25.90 -25.51
C LYS A 143 22.07 24.40 -25.54
N PRO A 144 22.09 23.71 -24.38
CA PRO A 144 22.34 22.27 -24.35
C PRO A 144 21.20 21.51 -25.06
N LYS A 145 21.57 20.45 -25.77
CA LYS A 145 20.65 19.47 -26.37
C LYS A 145 20.42 18.30 -25.42
N ALA A 146 19.43 17.47 -25.72
CA ALA A 146 19.01 16.36 -24.86
C ALA A 146 20.11 15.33 -24.53
N PHE A 147 21.16 15.23 -25.34
CA PHE A 147 22.26 14.26 -25.17
C PHE A 147 23.59 14.91 -24.78
N ASP A 148 23.60 16.22 -24.52
CA ASP A 148 24.83 16.90 -24.11
C ASP A 148 25.11 16.64 -22.63
N THR A 149 26.39 16.62 -22.26
CA THR A 149 26.80 16.66 -20.85
C THR A 149 26.98 18.11 -20.42
N VAL A 150 26.45 18.47 -19.26
CA VAL A 150 26.55 19.82 -18.69
C VAL A 150 27.29 19.78 -17.35
N VAL A 151 27.97 20.88 -17.02
CA VAL A 151 28.57 21.10 -15.69
C VAL A 151 27.79 22.22 -15.04
N VAL A 152 27.32 22.00 -13.81
CA VAL A 152 26.47 22.94 -13.08
C VAL A 152 26.95 23.07 -11.64
N ASN A 153 26.79 24.28 -11.09
CA ASN A 153 26.73 24.48 -9.64
C ASN A 153 25.26 24.73 -9.30
N TYR A 154 24.76 24.11 -8.23
CA TYR A 154 23.35 24.21 -7.87
C TYR A 154 23.14 24.11 -6.37
N VAL A 155 21.99 24.62 -5.92
CA VAL A 155 21.47 24.45 -4.57
C VAL A 155 20.01 24.00 -4.69
N GLY A 156 19.66 22.91 -4.02
CA GLY A 156 18.32 22.38 -3.93
C GLY A 156 17.69 22.66 -2.57
N THR A 157 16.54 23.34 -2.54
CA THR A 157 15.79 23.63 -1.32
C THR A 157 14.33 23.18 -1.41
N LEU A 158 13.79 22.75 -0.27
CA LEU A 158 12.34 22.58 -0.09
C LEU A 158 11.65 23.95 0.07
N LEU A 159 10.32 23.98 0.00
CA LEU A 159 9.53 25.23 0.10
C LEU A 159 9.70 25.96 1.45
N ASN A 160 10.08 25.24 2.50
CA ASN A 160 10.39 25.80 3.81
C ASN A 160 11.84 26.34 3.92
N GLY A 161 12.61 26.29 2.84
CA GLY A 161 14.01 26.73 2.79
C GLY A 161 15.03 25.70 3.25
N THR A 162 14.61 24.50 3.69
CA THR A 162 15.54 23.43 4.05
C THR A 162 16.30 22.97 2.80
N GLU A 163 17.62 23.09 2.82
CA GLU A 163 18.52 22.57 1.79
C GLU A 163 18.53 21.04 1.84
N PHE A 164 18.44 20.41 0.67
CA PHE A 164 18.54 18.95 0.53
C PHE A 164 19.74 18.52 -0.31
N ASP A 165 20.33 19.42 -1.11
CA ASP A 165 21.51 19.13 -1.93
C ASP A 165 22.23 20.42 -2.36
N ASN A 166 23.57 20.36 -2.49
CA ASN A 166 24.43 21.49 -2.81
C ASN A 166 25.80 21.01 -3.34
N SER A 167 26.26 21.57 -4.47
CA SER A 167 27.46 21.15 -5.22
C SER A 167 28.77 21.72 -4.70
#